data_AF-A0A520IKM2-F1
#
_entry.id   AF-A0A520IKM2-F1
#
_cell.length_a   1.000
_cell.length_b   1.000
_cell.length_c   1.000
_cell.angle_alpha   90.00
_cell.angle_beta   90.00
_cell.angle_gamma   90.00
#
_symmetry.space_group_name_H-M   'P 1'
#
loop_
_entity.id
_entity.type
_entity.pdbx_description
1 polymer ?
#
loop_
_entity_poly.entity_id
_entity_poly.type
_entity_poly.pdbx_seq_one_letter_code
_entity_poly.pdbx_strand_id
1 'polypeptide(L)'
;FDFGRNKGNLRYAQATRDAAVATYEKSIQTGFREVADALARRGTIGAQLQAQTSLRNNAAGAFRLSELRFRAGIDTFLNTLDSQRALYSAQQTLLAARLTRDSNSVELYRALGGGVTTTVSPNPRQPN
;
A
#
# COMPACT_ATOMS: atom_id res chain seq x y z
N PHE A 1 -24.97 -44.65 -33.45
CA PHE A 1 -23.69 -43.99 -33.80
C PHE A 1 -23.67 -42.61 -33.15
N ASP A 2 -22.83 -42.36 -32.15
CA ASP A 2 -22.86 -41.11 -31.34
C ASP A 2 -22.28 -39.86 -32.03
N PHE A 3 -22.19 -39.84 -33.38
CA PHE A 3 -21.90 -38.69 -34.24
C PHE A 3 -20.88 -37.66 -33.69
N GLY A 4 -19.80 -38.12 -33.04
CA GLY A 4 -18.77 -37.25 -32.46
C GLY A 4 -19.17 -36.48 -31.19
N ARG A 5 -20.37 -36.67 -30.64
CA ARG A 5 -20.86 -36.04 -29.40
C ARG A 5 -19.95 -36.33 -28.20
N ASN A 6 -19.50 -37.58 -28.05
CA ASN A 6 -18.55 -37.94 -26.98
C ASN A 6 -17.18 -37.27 -27.16
N LYS A 7 -16.68 -37.15 -28.39
CA LYS A 7 -15.44 -36.40 -28.68
C LYS A 7 -15.62 -34.89 -28.45
N GLY A 8 -16.79 -34.35 -28.78
CA GLY A 8 -17.14 -32.95 -28.50
C GLY A 8 -17.19 -32.64 -27.01
N ASN A 9 -17.86 -33.49 -26.22
CA ASN A 9 -17.94 -33.37 -24.77
C ASN A 9 -16.56 -33.51 -24.11
N LEU A 10 -15.71 -34.43 -24.60
CA LEU A 10 -14.34 -34.57 -24.11
C LEU A 10 -13.51 -33.31 -24.38
N ARG A 11 -13.56 -32.75 -25.60
CA ARG A 11 -12.86 -31.50 -25.94
C ARG A 11 -13.34 -30.33 -25.10
N TYR A 12 -14.65 -30.24 -24.86
CA TYR A 12 -15.22 -29.22 -23.98
C TYR A 12 -14.67 -29.36 -22.56
N ALA A 13 -14.70 -30.56 -21.98
CA ALA A 13 -14.18 -30.81 -20.64
C ALA A 13 -12.67 -30.50 -20.52
N GLN A 14 -11.88 -30.81 -21.56
CA GLN A 14 -10.46 -30.45 -21.64
C GLN A 14 -10.27 -28.93 -21.65
N ALA A 15 -10.98 -28.21 -22.52
CA ALA A 15 -10.90 -26.75 -22.59
C ALA A 15 -11.32 -26.09 -21.26
N THR A 16 -12.34 -26.61 -20.59
CA THR A 16 -12.76 -26.13 -19.26
C THR A 16 -11.68 -26.34 -18.21
N ARG A 17 -11.01 -27.50 -18.21
CA ARG A 17 -9.88 -27.77 -17.31
C ARG A 17 -8.73 -26.81 -17.56
N ASP A 18 -8.34 -26.61 -18.82
CA ASP A 18 -7.22 -25.74 -19.17
C ASP A 18 -7.52 -24.28 -18.78
N ALA A 19 -8.76 -23.82 -18.95
CA ALA A 19 -9.21 -22.53 -18.47
C ALA A 19 -9.13 -22.39 -16.93
N ALA A 20 -9.48 -23.46 -16.19
CA ALA A 20 -9.37 -23.48 -14.74
C ALA A 20 -7.91 -23.42 -14.26
N VAL A 21 -6.99 -24.14 -14.93
CA VAL A 21 -5.55 -24.09 -14.66
C VAL A 21 -5.01 -22.69 -14.92
N ALA A 22 -5.32 -22.09 -16.08
CA ALA A 22 -4.87 -20.74 -16.40
C ALA A 22 -5.41 -19.70 -15.40
N THR A 23 -6.65 -19.86 -14.93
CA THR A 23 -7.24 -19.00 -13.90
C THR A 23 -6.47 -19.11 -12.58
N TYR A 24 -6.15 -20.34 -12.16
CA TYR A 24 -5.37 -20.59 -10.96
C TYR A 24 -3.96 -19.97 -11.04
N GLU A 25 -3.24 -20.18 -12.15
CA GLU A 25 -1.93 -19.58 -12.38
C GLU A 25 -1.99 -18.04 -12.34
N LYS A 26 -3.02 -17.45 -12.96
CA LYS A 26 -3.25 -16.00 -12.93
C LYS A 26 -3.49 -15.49 -11.51
N SER A 27 -4.25 -16.22 -10.68
CA SER A 27 -4.48 -15.86 -9.28
C SER A 27 -3.17 -15.85 -8.49
N ILE A 28 -2.30 -16.84 -8.68
CA ILE A 28 -0.97 -16.88 -8.07
C ILE A 28 -0.13 -15.69 -8.50
N GLN A 29 0.00 -15.45 -9.80
CA GLN A 29 0.79 -14.34 -10.34
C GLN A 29 0.29 -12.98 -9.83
N THR A 30 -1.02 -12.83 -9.69
CA THR A 30 -1.63 -11.61 -9.15
C THR A 30 -1.29 -11.42 -7.68
N GLY A 31 -1.42 -12.47 -6.86
CA GLY A 31 -1.04 -12.41 -5.45
C GLY A 31 0.43 -12.02 -5.24
N PHE A 32 1.36 -12.64 -6.00
CA PHE A 32 2.78 -12.28 -5.92
C PHE A 32 3.04 -10.82 -6.32
N ARG A 33 2.37 -10.32 -7.37
CA ARG A 33 2.50 -8.92 -7.79
C ARG A 33 2.03 -7.96 -6.70
N GLU A 34 0.85 -8.21 -6.11
CA GLU A 34 0.31 -7.35 -5.05
C GLU A 34 1.23 -7.29 -3.82
N VAL A 35 1.83 -8.42 -3.42
CA VAL A 35 2.82 -8.45 -2.32
C VAL A 35 4.09 -7.69 -2.70
N ALA A 36 4.61 -7.89 -3.92
CA ALA A 36 5.80 -7.20 -4.39
C ALA A 36 5.59 -5.67 -4.43
N ASP A 37 4.45 -5.21 -4.95
CA ASP A 37 4.10 -3.78 -5.01
C ASP A 37 3.98 -3.17 -3.60
N ALA A 38 3.36 -3.88 -2.66
CA ALA A 38 3.23 -3.43 -1.28
C ALA A 38 4.61 -3.34 -0.58
N LEU A 39 5.49 -4.33 -0.78
CA LEU A 39 6.85 -4.32 -0.23
C LEU A 39 7.73 -3.23 -0.84
N ALA A 40 7.65 -3.02 -2.15
CA ALA A 40 8.37 -1.95 -2.85
C ALA A 40 8.01 -0.57 -2.28
N ARG A 41 6.70 -0.31 -2.07
CA ARG A 41 6.24 0.91 -1.40
C ARG A 41 6.75 1.02 0.03
N ARG A 42 6.70 -0.08 0.80
CA ARG A 42 7.18 -0.09 2.18
C ARG A 42 8.67 0.26 2.30
N GLY A 43 9.47 -0.16 1.32
CA GLY A 43 10.90 0.12 1.26
C GLY A 43 11.25 1.61 1.15
N THR A 44 10.38 2.45 0.59
CA THR A 44 10.66 3.89 0.37
C THR A 44 9.95 4.82 1.36
N ILE A 45 8.81 4.40 1.91
CA ILE A 45 7.97 5.20 2.82
C ILE A 45 8.73 5.68 4.06
N GLY A 46 9.65 4.89 4.60
CA GLY A 46 10.45 5.26 5.77
C GLY A 46 11.30 6.52 5.53
N ALA A 47 12.03 6.55 4.41
CA ALA A 47 12.85 7.70 4.03
C ALA A 47 11.98 8.95 3.77
N GLN A 48 10.83 8.78 3.11
CA GLN A 48 9.87 9.86 2.91
C GLN A 48 9.38 10.44 4.25
N LEU A 49 9.01 9.59 5.22
CA LEU A 49 8.57 10.04 6.54
C LEU A 49 9.65 10.81 7.30
N GLN A 50 10.90 10.35 7.23
CA GLN A 50 12.02 11.04 7.85
C GLN A 50 12.25 12.43 7.23
N ALA A 51 12.22 12.52 5.90
CA ALA A 51 12.36 13.79 5.19
C ALA A 51 11.22 14.77 5.55
N GLN A 52 9.97 14.31 5.55
CA GLN A 52 8.82 15.15 5.88
C GLN A 52 8.79 15.56 7.36
N THR A 53 9.26 14.70 8.25
CA THR A 53 9.42 15.04 9.67
C THR A 53 10.47 16.13 9.85
N SER A 54 11.59 16.03 9.14
CA SER A 54 12.66 17.03 9.16
C SER A 54 12.18 18.38 8.60
N LEU A 55 11.45 18.36 7.48
CA LEU A 55 10.83 19.56 6.91
C LEU A 55 9.88 20.24 7.90
N ARG A 56 8.98 19.48 8.54
CA ARG A 56 8.07 20.01 9.56
C ARG A 56 8.83 20.67 10.70
N ASN A 57 9.88 20.02 11.20
CA ASN A 57 10.68 20.53 12.31
C ASN A 57 11.41 21.83 11.93
N ASN A 58 11.98 21.91 10.72
CA ASN A 58 12.61 23.12 10.21
C ASN A 58 11.60 24.26 10.06
N ALA A 59 10.42 23.99 9.50
CA ALA A 59 9.35 24.98 9.38
C ALA A 59 8.87 25.48 10.76
N ALA A 60 8.83 24.59 11.77
CA ALA A 60 8.48 24.97 13.14
C ALA A 60 9.54 25.90 13.76
N GLY A 61 10.82 25.62 13.51
CA GLY A 61 11.91 26.51 13.91
C GLY A 61 11.82 27.88 13.26
N ALA A 62 11.54 27.93 11.94
CA ALA A 62 11.37 29.17 11.20
C ALA A 62 10.21 30.02 11.74
N PHE A 63 9.04 29.40 11.97
CA PHE A 63 7.89 30.08 12.55
C PHE A 63 8.18 30.63 13.95
N ARG A 64 8.84 29.85 14.81
CA ARG A 64 9.25 30.31 16.15
C ARG A 64 10.18 31.53 16.06
N LEU A 65 11.13 31.52 15.14
CA LEU A 65 12.06 32.63 14.96
C LEU A 65 11.35 33.91 14.47
N SER A 66 10.50 33.81 13.45
CA SER A 66 9.75 34.97 12.96
C SER A 66 8.80 35.53 14.01
N GLU A 67 8.15 34.66 14.79
CA GLU A 67 7.28 35.08 15.88
C GLU A 67 8.05 35.88 16.95
N LEU A 68 9.25 35.41 17.33
CA LEU A 68 10.11 36.14 18.28
C LEU A 68 10.52 37.51 17.73
N ARG A 69 10.90 37.60 16.45
CA ARG A 69 11.29 38.87 15.82
C ARG A 69 10.13 39.85 15.72
N PHE A 70 8.93 39.36 15.37
CA PHE A 70 7.72 40.17 15.36
C PHE A 70 7.41 40.72 16.76
N ARG A 71 7.42 39.86 17.78
CA ARG A 71 7.18 40.28 19.18
C ARG A 71 8.23 41.28 19.69
N ALA A 72 9.45 41.19 19.19
CA ALA A 72 10.52 42.15 19.49
C ALA A 72 10.43 43.45 18.64
N GLY A 73 9.46 43.57 17.73
CA GLY A 73 9.30 44.72 16.84
C GLY A 73 10.34 44.82 15.72
N ILE A 74 11.08 43.74 15.45
CA ILE A 74 12.18 43.68 14.46
C ILE A 74 11.66 43.37 13.06
N ASP A 75 10.60 42.56 12.95
CA ASP A 75 10.02 42.10 11.69
C ASP A 75 8.51 42.35 11.63
N THR A 76 7.94 42.35 10.43
CA THR A 76 6.50 42.52 10.23
C THR A 76 5.71 41.25 10.59
N PHE A 77 4.42 41.41 10.93
CA PHE A 77 3.54 40.27 11.19
C PHE A 77 3.36 39.36 9.96
N LEU A 78 3.47 39.90 8.74
CA LEU A 78 3.34 39.13 7.50
C LEU A 78 4.35 37.98 7.43
N ASN A 79 5.61 38.24 7.82
CA ASN A 79 6.65 37.20 7.89
C ASN A 79 6.29 36.06 8.88
N THR A 80 5.59 36.39 9.97
CA THR A 80 5.08 35.40 10.93
C THR A 80 3.94 34.58 10.33
N LEU A 81 3.03 35.21 9.58
CA LEU A 81 1.92 34.52 8.94
C LEU A 81 2.39 33.58 7.82
N ASP A 82 3.36 34.00 7.02
CA ASP A 82 3.91 33.20 5.93
C ASP A 82 4.63 31.94 6.45
N SER A 83 5.45 32.09 7.49
CA SER A 83 6.12 30.96 8.13
C SER A 83 5.14 30.03 8.87
N GLN A 84 4.06 30.57 9.46
CA GLN A 84 2.98 29.77 10.02
C GLN A 84 2.28 28.93 8.94
N ARG A 85 1.99 29.53 7.78
CA ARG A 85 1.38 28.82 6.65
C ARG A 85 2.30 27.72 6.13
N ALA A 86 3.60 27.99 6.03
CA ALA A 86 4.61 26.99 5.63
C ALA A 86 4.66 25.81 6.62
N LEU A 87 4.65 26.08 7.94
CA LEU A 87 4.57 25.04 8.96
C LEU A 87 3.31 24.19 8.82
N TYR A 88 2.15 24.83 8.63
CA TYR A 88 0.89 24.11 8.47
C TYR A 88 0.89 23.19 7.24
N SER A 89 1.40 23.68 6.11
CA SER A 89 1.56 22.86 4.89
C SER A 89 2.51 21.67 5.11
N ALA A 90 3.62 21.86 5.82
CA ALA A 90 4.54 20.78 6.17
C ALA A 90 3.90 19.74 7.10
N GLN A 91 3.05 20.17 8.04
CA GLN A 91 2.28 19.27 8.91
C GLN A 91 1.28 18.42 8.11
N GLN A 92 0.53 19.03 7.18
CA GLN A 92 -0.40 18.32 6.31
C GLN A 92 0.31 17.28 5.44
N THR A 93 1.47 17.64 4.88
CA THR A 93 2.27 16.74 4.05
C THR A 93 2.80 15.56 4.86
N LEU A 94 3.29 15.80 6.08
CA LEU A 94 3.71 14.73 7.00
C LEU A 94 2.55 13.81 7.37
N LEU A 95 1.36 14.36 7.60
CA LEU A 95 0.16 13.58 7.90
C LEU A 95 -0.22 12.68 6.72
N ALA A 96 -0.21 13.20 5.50
CA ALA A 96 -0.46 12.42 4.30
C ALA A 96 0.55 11.27 4.13
N ALA A 97 1.84 11.52 4.38
CA ALA A 97 2.87 10.48 4.33
C ALA A 97 2.65 9.38 5.39
N ARG A 98 2.18 9.74 6.60
CA ARG A 98 1.80 8.76 7.63
C ARG A 98 0.61 7.91 7.21
N LEU A 99 -0.41 8.55 6.64
CA LEU A 99 -1.57 7.83 6.08
C LEU A 99 -1.13 6.83 5.00
N THR A 100 -0.23 7.22 4.10
CA THR A 100 0.32 6.30 3.09
C THR A 100 1.01 5.09 3.71
N ARG A 101 1.80 5.28 4.79
CA ARG A 101 2.42 4.17 5.53
C ARG A 101 1.39 3.21 6.12
N ASP A 102 0.36 3.76 6.75
CA ASP A 102 -0.64 2.97 7.45
C ASP A 102 -1.50 2.20 6.45
N SER A 103 -1.90 2.84 5.35
CA SER A 103 -2.60 2.18 4.22
C SER A 103 -1.75 1.07 3.58
N ASN A 104 -0.45 1.29 3.38
CA ASN A 104 0.46 0.26 2.87
C ASN A 104 0.56 -0.95 3.81
N SER A 105 0.49 -0.73 5.13
CA SER A 105 0.50 -1.81 6.11
C SER A 105 -0.77 -2.67 6.00
N VAL A 106 -1.93 -2.04 5.80
CA VAL A 106 -3.20 -2.72 5.54
C VAL A 106 -3.17 -3.47 4.20
N GLU A 107 -2.62 -2.86 3.15
CA GLU A 107 -2.51 -3.47 1.83
C GLU A 107 -1.61 -4.71 1.86
N LEU A 108 -0.46 -4.64 2.54
CA LEU A 108 0.43 -5.79 2.72
C LEU A 108 -0.26 -6.91 3.50
N TYR A 109 -0.99 -6.58 4.58
CA TYR A 109 -1.77 -7.55 5.34
C TYR A 109 -2.82 -8.24 4.47
N ARG A 110 -3.56 -7.49 3.65
CA ARG A 110 -4.53 -8.01 2.68
C ARG A 110 -3.87 -8.95 1.66
N ALA A 111 -2.77 -8.51 1.05
CA ALA A 111 -2.06 -9.26 0.01
C ALA A 111 -1.48 -10.59 0.53
N LEU A 112 -1.10 -10.64 1.81
CA LEU A 112 -0.64 -11.85 2.49
C LEU A 112 -1.76 -12.80 2.95
N GLY A 113 -3.02 -12.50 2.62
CA GLY A 113 -4.17 -13.35 2.94
C GLY A 113 -4.99 -12.92 4.16
N GLY A 114 -4.75 -11.72 4.70
CA GLY A 114 -5.69 -11.04 5.60
C GLY A 114 -5.98 -11.75 6.93
N GLY A 115 -5.14 -12.70 7.34
CA GLY A 115 -5.31 -13.48 8.57
C GLY A 115 -6.19 -14.73 8.43
N VAL A 116 -6.48 -15.18 7.21
CA VAL A 116 -7.16 -16.47 7.00
C VAL A 116 -6.23 -17.59 7.47
N THR A 117 -6.52 -18.18 8.64
CA THR A 117 -5.94 -19.45 9.05
C THR A 117 -6.55 -20.53 8.17
N THR A 118 -5.81 -21.00 7.17
CA THR A 118 -6.17 -22.23 6.47
C THR A 118 -6.04 -23.36 7.47
N THR A 119 -7.14 -23.74 8.12
CA THR A 119 -7.24 -25.08 8.70
C THR A 119 -7.00 -26.04 7.54
N VAL A 120 -5.82 -26.65 7.52
CA VAL A 120 -5.51 -27.73 6.58
C VAL A 120 -6.46 -28.86 6.92
N SER A 121 -7.62 -28.90 6.27
CA SER A 121 -8.50 -30.06 6.33
C SER A 121 -7.74 -31.25 5.76
N PRO A 122 -7.61 -32.38 6.50
CA PRO A 122 -6.86 -33.53 6.03
C PRO A 122 -7.44 -34.03 4.70
N ASN A 123 -6.56 -34.26 3.73
CA ASN A 123 -6.93 -34.76 2.42
C ASN A 123 -7.51 -36.19 2.52
N PRO A 124 -8.77 -36.44 2.12
CA PRO A 124 -9.42 -37.76 2.24
C PRO A 124 -8.96 -38.79 1.20
N ARG A 125 -7.87 -38.55 0.45
CA ARG A 125 -7.41 -39.42 -0.65
C ARG A 125 -6.10 -40.17 -0.40
N GLN A 126 -5.76 -40.51 0.85
CA GLN A 126 -4.72 -41.51 1.11
C GLN A 126 -5.38 -42.88 1.35
N PRO A 127 -5.33 -43.82 0.40
CA PRO A 127 -5.52 -45.24 0.70
C PRO A 127 -4.23 -45.83 1.31
N ASN A 128 -4.40 -46.68 2.32
CA ASN A 128 -3.36 -47.55 2.90
C ASN A 128 -2.82 -48.55 1.88
#